data_AF-A0A8H7CYV1-F1
#
_entry.id   AF-A0A8H7CYV1-F1
#
_cell.length_a   1.000
_cell.length_b   1.000
_cell.length_c   1.000
_cell.angle_alpha   90.00
_cell.angle_beta   90.00
_cell.angle_gamma   90.00
#
_symmetry.space_group_name_H-M   'P 1'
#
loop_
_entity.id
_entity.type
_entity.pdbx_description
1 polymer ?
#
loop_
_entity_poly.entity_id
_entity_poly.type
_entity_poly.pdbx_seq_one_letter_code
_entity_poly.pdbx_strand_id
1 'polypeptide(L)'
;MSVPRSRQRQDVEEAYTVQTHSAIQVQYFSLYSLYRLIGNRGALRGGSIGVGLTIISHYTWPFFRRQTFQFKGFLVCTCTVFGLVISAERALQEYEALRRWEENDIRKEARLHLAQQGIIPTETAIAKWRAARDSFPPEADTDTDQKRN
;
A
#
# COMPACT_ATOMS: atom_id res chain seq x y z
N MET A 1 -39.39 -12.68 27.13
CA MET A 1 -39.20 -11.22 26.92
C MET A 1 -38.42 -11.05 25.62
N SER A 2 -39.10 -10.89 24.49
CA SER A 2 -38.47 -10.77 23.17
C SER A 2 -37.94 -9.35 22.99
N VAL A 3 -36.65 -9.21 22.68
CA VAL A 3 -36.07 -7.91 22.32
C VAL A 3 -36.75 -7.43 21.02
N PRO A 4 -37.31 -6.22 20.97
CA PRO A 4 -37.94 -5.70 19.76
C PRO A 4 -36.88 -5.61 18.65
N ARG A 5 -37.17 -6.21 17.48
CA ARG A 5 -36.28 -6.33 16.30
C ARG A 5 -35.62 -5.02 15.86
N SER A 6 -36.21 -3.88 16.20
CA SER A 6 -35.66 -2.54 15.93
C SER A 6 -34.39 -2.25 16.74
N ARG A 7 -34.37 -2.65 18.02
CA ARG A 7 -33.24 -2.42 18.94
C ARG A 7 -32.03 -3.26 18.54
N GLN A 8 -32.29 -4.54 18.20
CA GLN A 8 -31.25 -5.45 17.71
C GLN A 8 -30.64 -5.00 16.37
N ARG A 9 -31.38 -4.31 15.50
CA ARG A 9 -30.81 -3.72 14.27
C ARG A 9 -29.93 -2.51 14.57
N GLN A 10 -30.34 -1.63 15.49
CA GLN A 10 -29.55 -0.47 15.89
C GLN A 10 -28.24 -0.88 16.57
N ASP A 11 -28.29 -1.86 17.49
CA ASP A 11 -27.09 -2.37 18.16
C ASP A 11 -26.10 -2.99 17.16
N VAL A 12 -26.61 -3.64 16.10
CA VAL A 12 -25.79 -4.21 15.02
C VAL A 12 -25.19 -3.11 14.15
N GLU A 13 -25.96 -2.08 13.77
CA GLU A 13 -25.46 -0.93 13.00
C GLU A 13 -24.40 -0.14 13.79
N GLU A 14 -24.59 0.04 15.10
CA GLU A 14 -23.63 0.68 15.99
C GLU A 14 -22.35 -0.16 16.13
N ALA A 15 -22.47 -1.49 16.28
CA ALA A 15 -21.32 -2.38 16.28
C ALA A 15 -20.55 -2.35 14.94
N TYR A 16 -21.25 -2.32 13.80
CA TYR A 16 -20.62 -2.20 12.48
C TYR A 16 -19.89 -0.86 12.30
N THR A 17 -20.45 0.25 12.77
CA THR A 17 -19.79 1.57 12.67
C THR A 17 -18.55 1.66 13.57
N VAL A 18 -18.61 1.14 14.79
CA VAL A 18 -17.45 1.10 15.69
C VAL A 18 -16.35 0.18 15.14
N GLN A 19 -16.72 -0.97 14.56
CA GLN A 19 -15.77 -1.92 13.97
C GLN A 19 -15.11 -1.35 12.71
N THR A 20 -15.87 -0.67 11.84
CA THR A 20 -15.32 -0.05 10.63
C THR A 20 -14.39 1.11 10.97
N HIS A 21 -14.77 2.00 11.89
CA HIS A 21 -13.92 3.13 12.29
C HIS A 21 -12.61 2.68 12.96
N SER A 22 -12.66 1.68 13.84
CA SER A 22 -11.44 1.15 14.48
C SER A 22 -10.51 0.43 13.50
N ALA A 23 -11.06 -0.35 12.55
CA ALA A 23 -10.28 -0.99 11.50
C ALA A 23 -9.57 0.04 10.61
N ILE A 24 -10.27 1.12 10.25
CA ILE A 24 -9.73 2.22 9.45
C ILE A 24 -8.56 2.91 10.17
N GLN A 25 -8.70 3.20 11.46
CA GLN A 25 -7.66 3.88 12.25
C GLN A 25 -6.37 3.06 12.37
N VAL A 26 -6.48 1.74 12.61
CA VAL A 26 -5.31 0.84 12.70
C VAL A 26 -4.59 0.75 11.36
N GLN A 27 -5.35 0.70 10.26
CA GLN A 27 -4.78 0.66 8.91
C GLN A 27 -4.06 1.98 8.56
N TYR A 28 -4.64 3.13 8.90
CA TYR A 28 -3.98 4.43 8.72
C TYR A 28 -2.68 4.53 9.52
N PHE A 29 -2.67 4.07 10.77
CA PHE A 29 -1.48 4.14 11.62
C PHE A 29 -0.32 3.30 11.07
N SER A 30 -0.60 2.07 10.64
CA SER A 30 0.41 1.18 10.04
C SER A 30 1.01 1.79 8.77
N LEU A 31 0.16 2.23 7.83
CA LEU A 31 0.59 2.86 6.58
C LEU A 31 1.42 4.12 6.87
N TYR A 32 0.94 5.00 7.74
CA TYR A 32 1.61 6.27 8.05
C TYR A 32 3.05 6.08 8.54
N SER A 33 3.28 5.09 9.40
CA SER A 33 4.61 4.79 9.92
C SER A 33 5.57 4.28 8.83
N LEU A 34 5.07 3.45 7.89
CA LEU A 34 5.81 2.92 6.76
C LEU A 34 6.19 4.03 5.77
N TYR A 35 5.22 4.87 5.38
CA TYR A 35 5.43 6.00 4.48
C TYR A 35 6.45 6.99 5.06
N ARG A 36 6.39 7.27 6.37
CA ARG A 36 7.38 8.11 7.05
C ARG A 36 8.78 7.54 6.97
N LEU A 37 8.95 6.24 7.21
CA LEU A 37 10.27 5.61 7.16
C LEU A 37 10.87 5.64 5.74
N ILE A 38 10.06 5.34 4.72
CA ILE A 38 10.49 5.34 3.31
C ILE A 38 10.77 6.77 2.83
N GLY A 39 9.92 7.73 3.22
CA GLY A 39 10.12 9.15 2.95
C GLY A 39 11.41 9.67 3.58
N ASN A 40 11.68 9.34 4.85
CA ASN A 40 12.90 9.75 5.55
C ASN A 40 14.16 9.17 4.89
N ARG A 41 14.13 7.91 4.45
CA ARG A 41 15.24 7.31 3.69
C ARG A 41 15.47 8.04 2.36
N GLY A 42 14.40 8.42 1.67
CA GLY A 42 14.45 9.25 0.46
C GLY A 42 15.05 10.63 0.70
N ALA A 43 14.62 11.30 1.77
CA ALA A 43 15.13 12.60 2.19
C ALA A 43 16.63 12.54 2.50
N LEU A 44 17.08 11.53 3.25
CA LEU A 44 18.50 11.35 3.56
C LEU A 44 19.36 11.13 2.32
N ARG A 45 18.87 10.32 1.36
CA ARG A 45 19.56 10.10 0.08
C ARG A 45 19.59 11.37 -0.78
N GLY A 46 18.46 12.06 -0.90
CA GLY A 46 18.39 13.32 -1.65
C GLY A 46 19.26 14.41 -1.03
N GLY A 47 19.27 14.51 0.30
CA GLY A 47 20.09 15.45 1.05
C GLY A 47 21.58 15.16 0.93
N SER A 48 22.01 13.89 1.01
CA SER A 48 23.42 13.53 0.82
C SER A 48 23.90 13.85 -0.60
N ILE A 49 23.06 13.61 -1.61
CA ILE A 49 23.32 14.02 -3.00
C ILE A 49 23.43 15.54 -3.11
N GLY A 50 22.50 16.30 -2.50
CA GLY A 50 22.52 17.77 -2.51
C GLY A 50 23.76 18.36 -1.83
N VAL A 51 24.17 17.79 -0.69
CA VAL A 51 25.41 18.18 0.01
C VAL A 51 26.63 17.85 -0.85
N GLY A 52 26.70 16.66 -1.44
CA GLY A 52 27.77 16.26 -2.35
C GLY A 52 27.90 17.20 -3.55
N LEU A 53 26.77 17.52 -4.21
CA LEU A 53 26.69 18.49 -5.31
C LEU A 53 27.19 19.87 -4.88
N THR A 54 26.80 20.32 -3.69
CA THR A 54 27.23 21.62 -3.15
C THR A 54 28.73 21.66 -2.90
N ILE A 55 29.31 20.60 -2.32
CA ILE A 55 30.75 20.48 -2.06
C ILE A 55 31.53 20.48 -3.38
N ILE A 56 31.15 19.62 -4.33
CA ILE A 56 31.82 19.52 -5.63
C ILE A 56 31.76 20.86 -6.37
N SER A 57 30.58 21.48 -6.41
CA SER A 57 30.39 22.78 -7.07
C SER A 57 31.22 23.88 -6.40
N HIS A 58 31.40 23.83 -5.08
CA HIS A 58 32.20 24.79 -4.34
C HIS A 58 33.68 24.75 -4.69
N TYR A 59 34.25 23.56 -4.89
CA TYR A 59 35.67 23.38 -5.21
C TYR A 59 35.97 23.44 -6.71
N THR A 60 35.00 23.12 -7.57
CA THR A 60 35.20 23.07 -9.02
C THR A 60 34.98 24.44 -9.67
N TRP A 61 34.04 25.26 -9.16
CA TRP A 61 33.62 26.49 -9.85
C TRP A 61 33.87 27.77 -9.01
N PRO A 62 34.76 28.69 -9.47
CA PRO A 62 35.07 29.92 -8.73
C PRO A 62 33.88 30.89 -8.59
N PHE A 63 32.92 30.87 -9.50
CA PHE A 63 31.66 31.62 -9.43
C PHE A 63 30.74 31.12 -8.32
N PHE A 64 30.54 29.80 -8.23
CA PHE A 64 29.74 29.16 -7.17
C PHE A 64 30.41 29.29 -5.79
N ARG A 65 31.74 29.38 -5.75
CA ARG A 65 32.48 29.70 -4.53
C ARG A 65 32.11 31.06 -3.94
N ARG A 66 31.86 32.06 -4.80
CA ARG A 66 31.51 33.44 -4.41
C ARG A 66 30.02 33.65 -4.14
N GLN A 67 29.16 32.68 -4.42
CA GLN A 67 27.72 32.78 -4.14
C GLN A 67 27.38 32.71 -2.64
N THR A 68 26.25 33.32 -2.28
CA THR A 68 25.75 33.43 -0.91
C THR A 68 25.47 32.06 -0.29
N PHE A 69 25.62 31.97 1.05
CA PHE A 69 25.31 30.75 1.80
C PHE A 69 23.85 30.30 1.62
N GLN A 70 22.94 31.25 1.43
CA GLN A 70 21.51 30.99 1.22
C GLN A 70 21.26 30.12 -0.02
N PHE A 71 21.94 30.40 -1.13
CA PHE A 71 21.74 29.63 -2.37
C PHE A 71 22.20 28.18 -2.23
N LYS A 72 23.29 27.94 -1.50
CA LYS A 72 23.80 26.59 -1.20
C LYS A 72 22.83 25.82 -0.31
N GLY A 73 22.32 26.47 0.73
CA GLY A 73 21.29 25.89 1.60
C GLY A 73 20.01 25.56 0.84
N PHE A 74 19.58 26.45 -0.06
CA PHE A 74 18.43 26.21 -0.93
C PHE A 74 18.63 24.98 -1.81
N LEU A 75 19.79 24.82 -2.46
CA LEU A 75 20.09 23.66 -3.29
C LEU A 75 20.02 22.34 -2.52
N VAL A 76 20.61 22.29 -1.31
CA VAL A 76 20.53 21.10 -0.44
C VAL A 76 19.08 20.82 -0.01
N CYS A 77 18.33 21.86 0.37
CA CYS A 77 16.95 21.75 0.78
C CYS A 77 16.07 21.20 -0.36
N THR A 78 16.21 21.77 -1.56
CA THR A 78 15.49 21.32 -2.75
C THR A 78 15.80 19.85 -3.05
N CYS A 79 17.08 19.45 -3.11
CA CYS A 79 17.46 18.04 -3.32
C CYS A 79 16.89 17.11 -2.24
N THR A 80 16.85 17.55 -0.98
CA THR A 80 16.28 16.78 0.14
C THR A 80 14.78 16.56 -0.04
N VAL A 81 14.03 17.64 -0.33
CA VAL A 81 12.58 17.58 -0.54
C VAL A 81 12.23 16.74 -1.77
N PHE A 82 12.95 16.91 -2.87
CA PHE A 82 12.77 16.08 -4.07
C PHE A 82 13.02 14.60 -3.79
N GLY A 83 14.09 14.27 -3.05
CA GLY A 83 14.38 12.89 -2.63
C GLY A 83 13.28 12.28 -1.77
N LEU A 84 12.69 13.07 -0.87
CA LEU A 84 11.56 12.64 -0.05
C LEU A 84 10.33 12.32 -0.93
N VAL A 85 9.94 13.25 -1.80
CA VAL A 85 8.74 13.13 -2.64
C VAL A 85 8.84 11.93 -3.59
N ILE A 86 9.96 11.78 -4.30
CA ILE A 86 10.15 10.66 -5.23
C ILE A 86 10.12 9.31 -4.50
N SER A 87 10.70 9.23 -3.30
CA SER A 87 10.68 7.99 -2.51
C SER A 87 9.27 7.64 -2.03
N ALA A 88 8.49 8.64 -1.61
CA ALA A 88 7.10 8.45 -1.21
C ALA A 88 6.21 8.01 -2.38
N GLU A 89 6.36 8.65 -3.55
CA GLU A 89 5.63 8.30 -4.77
C GLU A 89 5.94 6.86 -5.21
N ARG A 90 7.22 6.46 -5.17
CA ARG A 90 7.61 5.07 -5.48
C ARG A 90 6.98 4.06 -4.53
N ALA A 91 6.94 4.34 -3.23
CA ALA A 91 6.31 3.47 -2.25
C ALA A 91 4.82 3.28 -2.53
N LEU A 92 4.12 4.37 -2.91
CA LEU A 92 2.71 4.31 -3.29
C LEU A 92 2.52 3.48 -4.56
N GLN A 93 3.34 3.71 -5.59
CA GLN A 93 3.26 2.97 -6.84
C GLN A 93 3.55 1.48 -6.66
N GLU A 94 4.52 1.11 -5.82
CA GLU A 94 4.81 -0.29 -5.46
C GLU A 94 3.62 -0.94 -4.76
N TYR A 95 2.99 -0.24 -3.81
CA TYR A 95 1.77 -0.73 -3.14
C TYR A 95 0.62 -0.95 -4.13
N GLU A 96 0.36 0.01 -5.01
CA GLU A 96 -0.69 -0.13 -6.02
C GLU A 96 -0.36 -1.22 -7.05
N ALA A 97 0.91 -1.38 -7.44
CA ALA A 97 1.35 -2.43 -8.34
C ALA A 97 1.13 -3.82 -7.72
N LEU A 98 1.46 -3.98 -6.44
CA LEU A 98 1.22 -5.21 -5.69
C LEU A 98 -0.28 -5.54 -5.65
N ARG A 99 -1.11 -4.54 -5.31
CA ARG A 99 -2.57 -4.71 -5.28
C ARG A 99 -3.15 -5.08 -6.65
N ARG A 100 -2.67 -4.44 -7.74
CA ARG A 100 -3.07 -4.80 -9.11
C ARG A 100 -2.64 -6.23 -9.47
N TRP A 101 -1.47 -6.66 -9.00
CA TRP A 101 -0.98 -8.03 -9.20
C TRP A 101 -1.85 -9.05 -8.48
N GLU A 102 -2.19 -8.82 -7.22
CA GLU A 102 -3.11 -9.65 -6.42
C GLU A 102 -4.50 -9.73 -7.06
N GLU A 103 -5.07 -8.59 -7.46
CA GLU A 103 -6.36 -8.55 -8.15
C GLU A 103 -6.34 -9.32 -9.47
N ASN A 104 -5.23 -9.22 -10.22
CA ASN A 104 -5.05 -9.97 -11.46
C ASN A 104 -4.87 -11.47 -11.23
N ASP A 105 -4.21 -11.88 -10.15
CA ASP A 105 -4.02 -13.29 -9.82
C ASP A 105 -5.35 -13.94 -9.44
N ILE A 106 -6.14 -13.27 -8.60
CA ILE A 106 -7.51 -13.70 -8.28
C ILE A 106 -8.38 -13.77 -9.54
N ARG A 107 -8.24 -12.83 -10.48
CA ARG A 107 -8.94 -12.89 -11.77
C ARG A 107 -8.50 -14.09 -12.62
N LYS A 108 -7.23 -14.48 -12.58
CA LYS A 108 -6.73 -15.68 -13.28
C LYS A 108 -7.28 -16.95 -12.66
N GLU A 109 -7.25 -17.06 -11.33
CA GLU A 109 -7.85 -18.18 -10.58
C GLU A 109 -9.33 -18.32 -10.91
N ALA A 110 -10.08 -17.21 -10.86
CA ALA A 110 -11.49 -17.19 -11.20
C ALA A 110 -11.75 -17.66 -12.63
N ARG A 111 -10.94 -17.19 -13.60
CA ARG A 111 -11.07 -17.61 -15.01
C ARG A 111 -10.79 -19.10 -15.18
N LEU A 112 -9.77 -19.63 -14.51
CA LEU A 112 -9.40 -21.04 -14.59
C LEU A 112 -10.50 -21.94 -13.98
N HIS A 113 -11.00 -21.56 -12.81
CA HIS A 113 -12.04 -22.31 -12.11
C HIS A 113 -13.39 -22.26 -12.85
N LEU A 114 -13.76 -21.10 -13.40
CA LEU A 114 -14.98 -20.96 -14.21
C LEU A 114 -14.87 -21.72 -15.54
N ALA A 115 -13.69 -21.73 -16.17
CA ALA A 115 -13.44 -22.50 -17.39
C ALA A 115 -13.53 -24.01 -17.15
N GLN A 116 -13.01 -24.51 -16.01
CA GLN A 116 -13.18 -25.92 -15.60
C GLN A 116 -14.65 -26.30 -15.42
N GLN A 117 -15.49 -25.35 -15.00
CA GLN A 117 -16.94 -25.53 -14.86
C GLN A 117 -17.72 -25.33 -16.17
N GLY A 118 -17.04 -25.02 -17.29
CA GLY A 118 -17.69 -24.72 -18.58
C GLY A 118 -18.45 -23.40 -18.60
N ILE A 119 -18.22 -22.51 -17.62
CA ILE A 119 -18.90 -21.21 -17.49
C ILE A 119 -18.03 -20.14 -18.16
N ILE A 120 -18.64 -19.31 -19.00
CA ILE A 120 -17.95 -18.18 -19.64
C ILE A 120 -17.54 -17.17 -18.56
N PRO A 121 -16.24 -16.81 -18.45
CA PRO A 121 -15.75 -15.90 -17.41
C PRO A 121 -16.14 -14.45 -17.72
N THR A 122 -17.38 -14.10 -17.39
CA THR A 122 -17.89 -12.73 -17.40
C THR A 122 -17.63 -12.05 -16.04
N GLU A 123 -17.60 -10.71 -16.01
CA GLU A 123 -17.42 -9.95 -14.76
C GLU A 123 -18.46 -10.32 -13.68
N THR A 124 -19.69 -10.65 -14.09
CA THR A 124 -20.75 -11.12 -13.20
C THR A 124 -20.50 -12.54 -12.66
N ALA A 125 -19.90 -13.43 -13.46
CA ALA A 125 -19.53 -14.77 -13.01
C ALA A 125 -18.34 -14.73 -12.04
N ILE A 126 -17.35 -13.86 -12.28
CA ILE A 126 -16.20 -13.64 -11.40
C ILE A 126 -16.66 -13.07 -10.04
N ALA A 127 -17.59 -12.11 -10.04
CA ALA A 127 -18.16 -11.57 -8.81
C ALA A 127 -18.92 -12.64 -7.99
N LYS A 128 -19.70 -13.51 -8.66
CA LYS A 128 -20.38 -14.64 -8.00
C LYS A 128 -19.41 -15.67 -7.43
N TRP A 129 -18.35 -15.99 -8.17
CA TRP A 129 -17.29 -16.89 -7.69
C TRP A 129 -16.58 -16.31 -6.46
N ARG A 130 -16.26 -15.01 -6.48
CA ARG A 130 -15.64 -14.34 -5.32
C ARG A 130 -16.56 -14.37 -4.09
N ALA A 131 -17.85 -14.07 -4.27
CA ALA A 131 -18.82 -14.14 -3.18
C ALA A 131 -18.97 -15.56 -2.60
N ALA A 132 -18.92 -16.59 -3.45
CA ALA A 132 -18.93 -17.98 -3.00
C ALA A 132 -17.67 -18.35 -2.22
N ARG A 133 -16.49 -17.89 -2.65
CA ARG A 133 -15.21 -18.08 -1.97
C ARG A 133 -15.16 -17.37 -0.60
N ASP A 134 -15.74 -16.18 -0.49
CA ASP A 134 -15.76 -15.44 0.78
C ASP A 134 -16.79 -16.02 1.78
N SER A 135 -17.85 -16.69 1.30
CA SER A 135 -18.84 -17.37 2.16
C SER A 135 -18.39 -18.73 2.72
N PHE A 136 -17.42 -19.37 2.08
CA PHE A 136 -16.78 -20.60 2.56
C PHE A 136 -15.33 -20.27 2.95
N PRO A 137 -15.04 -20.03 4.25
CA PRO A 137 -13.66 -19.90 4.69
C PRO A 137 -12.88 -21.14 4.23
N PRO A 138 -11.66 -20.99 3.70
CA PRO A 138 -10.86 -22.13 3.30
C PRO A 138 -10.64 -23.01 4.53
N GLU A 139 -11.21 -24.21 4.49
CA GLU A 139 -10.78 -25.30 5.34
C GLU A 139 -9.27 -25.41 5.13
N ALA A 140 -8.52 -25.18 6.20
CA ALA A 140 -7.07 -25.16 6.18
C ALA A 140 -6.58 -26.42 5.46
N ASP A 141 -5.75 -26.21 4.44
CA ASP A 141 -5.05 -27.22 3.67
C ASP A 141 -4.33 -28.18 4.63
N THR A 142 -5.02 -29.27 4.99
CA THR A 142 -4.56 -30.33 5.91
C THR A 142 -4.12 -31.57 5.13
N ASP A 143 -3.98 -31.47 3.79
CA ASP A 143 -3.74 -32.64 2.93
C ASP A 143 -2.32 -32.69 2.32
N THR A 144 -1.40 -31.81 2.73
CA THR A 144 0.01 -31.88 2.29
C THR A 144 0.91 -32.78 3.16
N ASP A 145 0.44 -33.27 4.33
CA ASP A 145 1.21 -34.19 5.18
C ASP A 145 0.80 -35.67 5.05
N GLN A 146 -0.33 -36.01 4.40
CA GLN A 146 -0.84 -37.39 4.39
C GLN A 146 -0.35 -38.25 3.20
N LYS A 147 0.35 -37.65 2.22
CA LYS A 147 0.96 -38.40 1.08
C LYS A 147 2.45 -38.73 1.26
N ARG A 148 3.00 -38.52 2.45
CA ARG A 148 4.38 -38.87 2.79
C ARG A 148 4.43 -39.81 4.01
N ASN A 149 3.85 -41.01 3.87
CA ASN A 149 4.20 -42.22 4.62
C ASN A 149 3.69 -43.47 3.90
#